data_AF-A0A9X4P1S5-F1
#
_entry.id   AF-A0A9X4P1S5-F1
#
_cell.length_a   1.000
_cell.length_b   1.000
_cell.length_c   1.000
_cell.angle_alpha   90.00
_cell.angle_beta   90.00
_cell.angle_gamma   90.00
#
_symmetry.space_group_name_H-M   'P 1'
#
loop_
_entity.id
_entity.type
_entity.pdbx_description
1 polymer ?
#
loop_
_entity_poly.entity_id
_entity_poly.type
_entity_poly.pdbx_seq_one_letter_code
_entity_poly.pdbx_strand_id
1 'polypeptide(L)' 'MRIGIFTDSYFPQISGVATSIQSLTIELEKLGHQVFIFTTTDPHADVDHEP' A
#
# COMPACT_ATOMS: atom_id res chain seq x y z
N MET A 1 2.85 13.10 8.25
CA MET A 1 3.58 12.12 9.09
C MET A 1 4.09 10.99 8.21
N ARG A 2 5.06 10.20 8.68
CA ARG A 2 5.50 8.98 7.98
C ARG A 2 4.78 7.77 8.57
N ILE A 3 4.08 7.00 7.74
CA ILE A 3 3.24 5.87 8.14
C ILE A 3 3.69 4.63 7.36
N GLY A 4 4.02 3.55 8.06
CA GLY A 4 4.36 2.26 7.46
C GLY A 4 3.23 1.25 7.68
N ILE A 5 2.74 0.65 6.60
CA ILE A 5 1.74 -0.43 6.61
C ILE A 5 2.45 -1.73 6.27
N PHE A 6 2.33 -2.74 7.14
CA PHE A 6 2.91 -4.08 6.94
C PHE A 6 1.77 -5.06 6.70
N THR A 7 1.80 -5.76 5.57
CA THR A 7 0.76 -6.71 5.16
C THR A 7 1.38 -7.94 4.52
N ASP A 8 0.72 -9.08 4.61
CA ASP A 8 1.11 -10.33 3.92
C ASP A 8 0.58 -10.39 2.48
N SER A 9 -0.45 -9.59 2.18
CA SER A 9 -1.06 -9.48 0.86
C SER A 9 -1.33 -8.02 0.50
N TYR A 10 -0.95 -7.65 -0.71
CA TYR A 10 -1.29 -6.37 -1.35
C TYR A 10 -1.42 -6.60 -2.87
N PHE A 11 -1.59 -5.53 -3.66
CA PHE A 11 -1.62 -5.66 -5.12
C PHE A 11 -0.37 -6.41 -5.64
N PRO A 12 -0.53 -7.32 -6.63
CA PRO A 12 -1.69 -7.54 -7.50
C PRO A 12 -2.80 -8.45 -6.93
N GLN A 13 -2.70 -8.92 -5.69
CA GLN A 13 -3.67 -9.85 -5.14
C GLN A 13 -5.01 -9.15 -4.84
N ILE A 14 -6.04 -9.49 -5.61
CA ILE A 14 -7.39 -8.92 -5.45
C ILE A 14 -8.02 -9.50 -4.19
N SER A 15 -8.05 -8.70 -3.13
CA SER A 15 -8.71 -9.04 -1.87
C SER A 15 -9.36 -7.80 -1.25
N GLY A 16 -10.38 -8.00 -0.41
CA GLY A 16 -10.97 -6.90 0.36
C GLY A 16 -9.96 -6.21 1.29
N VAL A 17 -8.89 -6.92 1.68
CA VAL A 17 -7.78 -6.39 2.47
C VAL A 17 -6.98 -5.37 1.64
N ALA A 18 -6.57 -5.74 0.42
CA ALA A 18 -5.85 -4.84 -0.48
C ALA A 18 -6.64 -3.57 -0.79
N THR A 19 -7.94 -3.69 -1.07
CA THR A 19 -8.84 -2.55 -1.30
C THR A 19 -8.96 -1.64 -0.08
N SER A 20 -9.02 -2.21 1.12
CA SER A 20 -9.11 -1.44 2.37
C SER A 20 -7.82 -0.67 2.65
N ILE A 21 -6.67 -1.31 2.44
CA ILE A 21 -5.35 -0.68 2.58
C ILE A 21 -5.18 0.45 1.55
N GLN A 22 -5.60 0.24 0.31
CA GLN A 22 -5.54 1.28 -0.73
C GLN A 22 -6.42 2.49 -0.39
N SER A 23 -7.67 2.25 0.02
CA SER A 23 -8.59 3.32 0.42
C SER A 23 -8.01 4.13 1.59
N LEU A 24 -7.44 3.44 2.59
CA LEU A 24 -6.77 4.09 3.71
C LEU A 24 -5.56 4.91 3.26
N THR A 25 -4.72 4.35 2.41
CA THR A 25 -3.51 5.01 1.90
C THR A 25 -3.85 6.30 1.17
N ILE A 26 -4.83 6.27 0.27
CA ILE A 26 -5.30 7.44 -0.48
C ILE A 26 -5.79 8.55 0.45
N GLU A 27 -6.61 8.21 1.46
CA GLU A 27 -7.12 9.23 2.38
C GLU A 27 -6.02 9.80 3.29
N LEU A 28 -5.06 8.98 3.73
CA LEU A 28 -3.91 9.46 4.52
C LEU A 28 -2.99 10.37 3.68
N GLU A 29 -2.77 10.04 2.41
CA GLU A 29 -1.99 10.86 1.48
C GLU A 29 -2.67 12.21 1.22
N LYS A 30 -4.00 12.23 1.03
CA LYS A 30 -4.79 13.46 0.92
C LYS A 30 -4.66 14.38 2.14
N LEU A 31 -4.45 13.80 3.32
CA LEU A 31 -4.19 14.53 4.57
C LEU A 31 -2.73 14.99 4.71
N GLY A 32 -1.89 14.80 3.68
CA GLY A 32 -0.47 15.20 3.68
C GLY A 32 0.43 14.24 4.45
N HIS A 33 0.05 12.97 4.55
CA HIS A 33 0.91 11.92 5.12
C HIS A 33 1.69 11.19 4.02
N GLN A 34 2.91 10.77 4.35
CA GLN A 34 3.72 9.89 3.50
C GLN A 34 3.49 8.46 3.97
N VAL A 35 2.91 7.63 3.11
CA VAL A 35 2.55 6.25 3.42
C VAL A 35 3.48 5.30 2.66
N PHE A 36 3.96 4.27 3.34
CA PHE A 36 4.81 3.22 2.79
C PHE A 36 4.16 1.88 3.06
N ILE A 37 4.06 1.03 2.04
CA ILE A 37 3.46 -0.30 2.16
C ILE A 37 4.58 -1.33 2.00
N PHE A 38 4.77 -2.13 3.04
CA PHE A 38 5.68 -3.26 3.07
C PHE A 38 4.86 -4.53 2.97
N THR A 39 5.09 -5.28 1.91
CA THR A 39 4.41 -6.55 1.69
C THR A 39 5.42 -7.58 1.21
N THR A 40 5.09 -8.85 1.41
CA THR A 40 5.81 -9.95 0.79
C THR A 40 5.33 -10.05 -0.66
N THR A 41 6.05 -9.42 -1.58
CA THR A 41 5.66 -9.36 -3.00
C THR A 41 5.92 -10.67 -3.72
N ASP A 42 4.96 -11.04 -4.56
CA ASP A 42 5.14 -11.86 -5.77
C ASP A 42 6.12 -11.13 -6.71
N PRO A 43 7.06 -11.83 -7.39
CA PRO A 43 8.10 -11.23 -8.24
C PRO A 43 7.60 -10.34 -9.40
N HIS A 44 6.28 -10.27 -9.64
CA HIS A 44 5.65 -9.44 -10.68
C HIS A 44 4.94 -8.18 -10.18
N ALA A 45 5.10 -7.80 -8.90
CA ALA A 45 4.51 -6.56 -8.42
C ALA A 45 5.25 -5.34 -9.00
N ASP A 46 4.54 -4.48 -9.73
CA ASP A 46 5.04 -3.17 -10.15
C ASP A 46 5.36 -2.33 -8.90
N VAL A 47 6.65 -2.07 -8.72
CA VAL A 47 7.22 -1.25 -7.63
C VAL A 47 7.19 0.24 -7.95
N ASP A 48 6.51 0.66 -9.01
CA ASP A 48 6.52 2.03 -9.56
C ASP A 48 5.79 3.10 -8.72
N HIS A 49 5.59 2.84 -7.42
CA HIS A 49 5.36 3.87 -6.41
C HIS A 49 6.59 4.07 -5.53
N GLU A 50 7.75 4.28 -6.16
CA GLU A 50 8.88 4.98 -5.55
C GLU A 50 8.82 6.47 -5.95
N PRO A 51 8.93 7.41 -5.00
CA PRO A 51 8.88 8.85 -5.26
C PRO A 51 10.12 9.38 -5.99
#